data_AF-A0A4V1M538-F1
#
_entry.id   AF-A0A4V1M538-F1
#
_cell.length_a   1.000
_cell.length_b   1.000
_cell.length_c   1.000
_cell.angle_alpha   90.00
_cell.angle_beta   90.00
_cell.angle_gamma   90.00
#
_symmetry.space_group_name_H-M   'P 1'
#
loop_
_entity.id
_entity.type
_entity.pdbx_description
1 polymer ?
#
loop_
_entity_poly.entity_id
_entity_poly.type
_entity_poly.pdbx_seq_one_letter_code
_entity_poly.pdbx_strand_id
1 'polypeptide(L)'
;MSNLPTAGEPSRPRQQIKPMEDDQKRVKILVLGWRKAGKSSCIKTVFQKVPVRDVAYFSVTQKIEKINYDSIIPLQIWDTPANFELDQLDVPIGSFATIIFVMDMQQDDSYHDAISKFVGIMLRAHLMAPKIKFVVFIHKAEVLSEEYRAENYGEIQRTTVDNLDYFDYPSLQHLATHLDLSDPHVCQGIGDQLTTAQVRFDMTSVHDASLRDAWSKVIQGIMDILPDVESLMMHFTESSGMDNSFLFDINSGVIVGADNRQRNDATLEQVTEYLSRFLQFRELYKNLKMQPEEHESNGVTTEVDNDEEDEEPSDEPSGWWDEEDPSKPWMFQSTRLLPKTTITLWQFTPHLALVALLQTDVWQARRGMIEYNLTFLRQGMRGILMEM
;
A
#
# COMPACT_ATOMS: atom_id res chain seq x y z
N MET A 1 -28.61 34.80 53.54
CA MET A 1 -29.67 34.32 52.62
C MET A 1 -29.01 33.99 51.30
N SER A 2 -28.91 32.70 51.06
CA SER A 2 -28.26 32.00 49.95
C SER A 2 -29.15 32.00 48.71
N ASN A 3 -28.63 32.41 47.55
CA ASN A 3 -29.23 32.08 46.25
C ASN A 3 -28.18 31.38 45.39
N LEU A 4 -28.40 30.07 45.23
CA LEU A 4 -27.72 29.18 44.29
C LEU A 4 -28.21 29.48 42.85
N PRO A 5 -27.34 29.34 41.83
CA PRO A 5 -27.77 29.35 40.44
C PRO A 5 -28.43 28.03 40.04
N THR A 6 -29.48 28.17 39.24
CA THR A 6 -30.37 27.13 38.71
C THR A 6 -29.69 26.17 37.73
N ALA A 7 -30.23 24.95 37.70
CA ALA A 7 -29.82 23.78 36.95
C ALA A 7 -29.49 24.05 35.47
N GLY A 8 -28.35 23.52 35.01
CA GLY A 8 -27.99 23.44 33.60
C GLY A 8 -28.84 22.40 32.87
N GLU A 9 -29.26 22.76 31.66
CA GLU A 9 -29.88 21.86 30.70
C GLU A 9 -28.87 20.80 30.19
N PRO A 10 -29.33 19.59 29.84
CA PRO A 10 -28.44 18.50 29.45
C PRO A 10 -27.81 18.77 28.08
N SER A 11 -26.49 18.69 28.03
CA SER A 11 -25.69 18.75 26.80
C SER A 11 -26.20 17.73 25.79
N ARG A 12 -26.55 18.20 24.58
CA ARG A 12 -26.77 17.33 23.42
C ARG A 12 -25.55 16.42 23.21
N PRO A 13 -25.72 15.12 22.93
CA PRO A 13 -24.59 14.25 22.68
C PRO A 13 -23.85 14.74 21.43
N ARG A 14 -22.53 14.92 21.58
CA ARG A 14 -21.57 15.09 20.49
C ARG A 14 -21.90 14.06 19.41
N GLN A 15 -22.37 14.49 18.24
CA GLN A 15 -22.55 13.59 17.10
C GLN A 15 -21.19 12.94 16.81
N GLN A 16 -21.09 11.64 17.10
CA GLN A 16 -20.01 10.81 16.61
C GLN A 16 -20.18 10.72 15.09
N ILE A 17 -19.22 11.26 14.37
CA ILE A 17 -19.13 11.15 12.90
C ILE A 17 -19.04 9.64 12.55
N LYS A 18 -19.90 9.19 11.63
CA LYS A 18 -20.09 7.79 11.19
C LYS A 18 -18.80 7.19 10.58
N PRO A 19 -18.20 6.14 11.17
CA PRO A 19 -17.07 5.42 10.56
C PRO A 19 -17.48 4.38 9.50
N MET A 20 -18.76 4.03 9.40
CA MET A 20 -19.21 2.79 8.75
C MET A 20 -19.44 2.90 7.23
N GLU A 21 -19.62 4.11 6.70
CA GLU A 21 -19.82 4.35 5.25
C GLU A 21 -18.49 4.42 4.49
N ASP A 22 -17.40 4.89 5.12
CA ASP A 22 -16.07 4.98 4.50
C ASP A 22 -15.41 3.60 4.33
N ASP A 23 -15.58 2.72 5.33
CA ASP A 23 -15.05 1.35 5.30
C ASP A 23 -15.61 0.45 4.17
N GLN A 24 -16.76 0.81 3.59
CA GLN A 24 -17.31 0.10 2.44
C GLN A 24 -16.62 0.45 1.12
N LYS A 25 -16.07 1.67 1.00
CA LYS A 25 -15.38 2.14 -0.21
C LYS A 25 -13.91 1.74 -0.26
N ARG A 26 -13.32 1.35 0.89
CA ARG A 26 -11.91 0.93 0.99
C ARG A 26 -11.66 -0.41 0.32
N VAL A 27 -10.59 -0.48 -0.46
CA VAL A 27 -10.13 -1.73 -1.06
C VAL A 27 -9.47 -2.61 0.01
N LYS A 28 -9.96 -3.84 0.17
CA LYS A 28 -9.54 -4.72 1.28
C LYS A 28 -8.44 -5.68 0.87
N ILE A 29 -7.44 -5.82 1.74
CA ILE A 29 -6.34 -6.78 1.62
C ILE A 29 -6.36 -7.69 2.85
N LEU A 30 -6.41 -9.01 2.65
CA LEU A 30 -6.39 -9.98 3.73
C LEU A 30 -4.98 -10.55 3.89
N VAL A 31 -4.40 -10.45 5.09
CA VAL A 31 -3.06 -10.98 5.38
C VAL A 31 -3.17 -12.20 6.29
N LEU A 32 -2.89 -13.36 5.70
CA LEU A 32 -2.91 -14.69 6.30
C LEU A 32 -1.49 -15.24 6.46
N GLY A 33 -1.35 -16.40 7.10
CA GLY A 33 -0.04 -17.03 7.28
C GLY A 33 0.14 -17.68 8.65
N TRP A 34 1.23 -18.44 8.79
CA TRP A 34 1.50 -19.27 9.95
C TRP A 34 1.75 -18.47 11.24
N ARG A 35 1.74 -19.16 12.39
CA ARG A 35 2.08 -18.56 13.68
C ARG A 35 3.52 -18.07 13.64
N LYS A 36 3.76 -16.81 14.04
CA LYS A 36 5.08 -16.15 14.06
C LYS A 36 5.77 -16.00 12.69
N ALA A 37 5.04 -16.20 11.58
CA ALA A 37 5.59 -15.99 10.23
C ALA A 37 5.93 -14.53 9.91
N GLY A 38 5.41 -13.56 10.67
CA GLY A 38 5.71 -12.13 10.48
C GLY A 38 4.60 -11.31 9.84
N LYS A 39 3.33 -11.75 9.86
CA LYS A 39 2.19 -11.00 9.32
C LYS A 39 2.11 -9.56 9.82
N SER A 40 2.00 -9.38 11.13
CA SER A 40 1.92 -8.07 11.77
C SER A 40 3.17 -7.23 11.52
N SER A 41 4.36 -7.85 11.44
CA SER A 41 5.58 -7.13 11.11
C SER A 41 5.61 -6.66 9.66
N CYS A 42 5.16 -7.48 8.71
CA CYS A 42 5.03 -7.10 7.31
C CYS A 42 4.10 -5.89 7.12
N ILE A 43 3.06 -5.76 7.94
CA ILE A 43 2.09 -4.66 7.83
C ILE A 43 2.59 -3.43 8.59
N LYS A 44 2.89 -3.56 9.90
CA LYS A 44 3.13 -2.42 10.78
C LYS A 44 4.45 -1.68 10.48
N THR A 45 5.46 -2.38 9.98
CA THR A 45 6.74 -1.73 9.59
C THR A 45 6.57 -0.85 8.34
N VAL A 46 5.64 -1.19 7.46
CA VAL A 46 5.36 -0.46 6.21
C VAL A 46 4.30 0.62 6.43
N PHE A 47 3.11 0.25 6.92
CA PHE A 47 1.95 1.15 6.95
C PHE A 47 1.79 1.93 8.26
N GLN A 48 2.43 1.51 9.34
CA GLN A 48 2.42 2.21 10.64
C GLN A 48 3.81 2.78 11.02
N LYS A 49 4.81 2.62 10.15
CA LYS A 49 6.21 3.06 10.34
C LYS A 49 6.84 2.56 11.65
N VAL A 50 6.44 1.37 12.11
CA VAL A 50 7.05 0.79 13.31
C VAL A 50 8.52 0.45 13.02
N PRO A 51 9.48 0.88 13.87
CA PRO A 51 10.89 0.56 13.68
C PRO A 51 11.14 -0.95 13.66
N VAL A 52 12.03 -1.39 12.76
CA VAL A 52 12.35 -2.83 12.59
C VAL A 52 12.88 -3.46 13.87
N ARG A 53 13.64 -2.70 14.68
CA ARG A 53 14.14 -3.15 15.99
C ARG A 53 13.02 -3.53 16.96
N ASP A 54 11.82 -2.97 16.79
CA ASP A 54 10.70 -3.19 17.70
C ASP A 54 9.89 -4.44 17.32
N VAL A 55 10.11 -5.02 16.14
CA VAL A 55 9.42 -6.22 15.62
C VAL A 55 9.55 -7.41 16.56
N ALA A 56 10.70 -7.58 17.20
CA ALA A 56 10.96 -8.68 18.14
C ALA A 56 10.04 -8.65 19.37
N TYR A 57 9.44 -7.49 19.68
CA TYR A 57 8.55 -7.31 20.84
C TYR A 57 7.07 -7.46 20.51
N PHE A 58 6.72 -7.78 19.25
CA PHE A 58 5.32 -7.97 18.88
C PHE A 58 4.70 -9.19 19.57
N SER A 59 3.56 -8.96 20.21
CA SER A 59 2.74 -10.03 20.78
C SER A 59 2.03 -10.83 19.69
N VAL A 60 1.60 -12.06 20.02
CA VAL A 60 0.78 -12.87 19.12
C VAL A 60 -0.57 -12.19 18.91
N THR A 61 -0.93 -11.94 17.65
CA THR A 61 -2.25 -11.46 17.23
C THR A 61 -3.34 -12.44 17.65
N GLN A 62 -4.26 -11.99 18.52
CA GLN A 62 -5.35 -12.83 19.03
C GLN A 62 -6.68 -12.63 18.28
N LYS A 63 -6.86 -11.47 17.65
CA LYS A 63 -8.07 -11.08 16.93
C LYS A 63 -7.68 -10.38 15.64
N ILE A 64 -8.60 -10.33 14.68
CA ILE A 64 -8.40 -9.60 13.43
C ILE A 64 -8.21 -8.11 13.74
N GLU A 65 -7.12 -7.52 13.27
CA GLU A 65 -6.86 -6.07 13.34
C GLU A 65 -7.11 -5.49 11.94
N LYS A 66 -7.99 -4.48 11.84
CA LYS A 66 -8.29 -3.78 10.59
C LYS A 66 -7.52 -2.45 10.59
N ILE A 67 -6.70 -2.25 9.57
CA ILE A 67 -5.81 -1.10 9.44
C ILE A 67 -6.25 -0.31 8.21
N ASN A 68 -6.92 0.82 8.45
CA ASN A 68 -7.26 1.77 7.41
C ASN A 68 -6.01 2.57 7.03
N TYR A 69 -5.75 2.69 5.73
CA TYR A 69 -4.57 3.37 5.21
C TYR A 69 -4.92 4.13 3.93
N ASP A 70 -4.68 5.44 3.94
CA ASP A 70 -4.94 6.31 2.79
C ASP A 70 -3.66 6.51 1.98
N SER A 71 -3.70 6.04 0.74
CA SER A 71 -2.65 6.18 -0.27
C SER A 71 -3.25 6.80 -1.54
N ILE A 72 -2.75 6.44 -2.74
CA ILE A 72 -3.41 6.80 -4.01
C ILE A 72 -4.85 6.25 -4.10
N ILE A 73 -5.08 5.10 -3.44
CA ILE A 73 -6.39 4.49 -3.25
C ILE A 73 -6.56 4.23 -1.74
N PRO A 74 -7.78 4.35 -1.21
CA PRO A 74 -8.03 4.08 0.20
C PRO A 74 -8.04 2.57 0.44
N LEU A 75 -7.13 2.11 1.31
CA LEU A 75 -6.92 0.70 1.64
C LEU A 75 -7.48 0.35 3.02
N GLN A 76 -7.83 -0.91 3.20
CA GLN A 76 -8.08 -1.51 4.51
C GLN A 76 -7.37 -2.89 4.59
N ILE A 77 -6.33 -2.98 5.40
CA ILE A 77 -5.48 -4.17 5.53
C ILE A 77 -5.90 -4.95 6.79
N TRP A 78 -6.20 -6.23 6.64
CA TRP A 78 -6.66 -7.10 7.73
C TRP A 78 -5.54 -8.03 8.17
N ASP A 79 -5.04 -7.84 9.40
CA ASP A 79 -4.07 -8.73 10.05
C ASP A 79 -4.80 -9.82 10.82
N THR A 80 -4.60 -11.08 10.47
CA THR A 80 -5.34 -12.20 11.08
C THR A 80 -4.53 -12.96 12.15
N PRO A 81 -5.20 -13.65 13.09
CA PRO A 81 -4.52 -14.61 13.98
C PRO A 81 -3.97 -15.82 13.19
N ALA A 82 -3.15 -16.65 13.82
CA ALA A 82 -2.49 -17.80 13.17
C ALA A 82 -3.46 -18.94 12.76
N ASN A 83 -4.45 -19.22 13.61
CA ASN A 83 -5.46 -20.26 13.37
C ASN A 83 -6.73 -19.67 12.75
N PHE A 84 -6.54 -18.68 11.89
CA PHE A 84 -7.64 -18.07 11.16
C PHE A 84 -8.23 -19.03 10.12
N GLU A 85 -9.55 -18.99 10.00
CA GLU A 85 -10.34 -19.68 8.99
C GLU A 85 -11.24 -18.65 8.31
N LEU A 86 -11.52 -18.83 7.00
CA LEU A 86 -12.28 -17.86 6.21
C LEU A 86 -13.70 -17.61 6.76
N ASP A 87 -14.29 -18.60 7.45
CA ASP A 87 -15.62 -18.51 8.02
C ASP A 87 -15.70 -17.54 9.22
N GLN A 88 -14.55 -17.09 9.74
CA GLN A 88 -14.47 -16.07 10.80
C GLN A 88 -14.56 -14.63 10.26
N LEU A 89 -14.58 -14.43 8.94
CA LEU A 89 -14.75 -13.11 8.34
C LEU A 89 -16.15 -12.56 8.60
N ASP A 90 -16.23 -11.28 8.95
CA ASP A 90 -17.49 -10.53 9.08
C ASP A 90 -17.97 -9.92 7.75
N VAL A 91 -17.21 -10.12 6.67
CA VAL A 91 -17.54 -9.72 5.29
C VAL A 91 -17.35 -10.88 4.33
N PRO A 92 -18.07 -10.91 3.18
CA PRO A 92 -17.83 -11.92 2.16
C PRO A 92 -16.38 -11.91 1.67
N ILE A 93 -15.83 -13.10 1.39
CA ILE A 93 -14.45 -13.22 0.87
C ILE A 93 -14.25 -12.43 -0.43
N GLY A 94 -15.29 -12.31 -1.25
CA GLY A 94 -15.27 -11.51 -2.49
C GLY A 94 -15.15 -9.99 -2.27
N SER A 95 -15.21 -9.49 -1.03
CA SER A 95 -14.91 -8.09 -0.71
C SER A 95 -13.41 -7.78 -0.68
N PHE A 96 -12.54 -8.79 -0.69
CA PHE A 96 -11.08 -8.61 -0.73
C PHE A 96 -10.57 -8.60 -2.17
N ALA A 97 -9.67 -7.68 -2.49
CA ALA A 97 -9.01 -7.64 -3.79
C ALA A 97 -7.84 -8.61 -3.86
N THR A 98 -7.10 -8.74 -2.76
CA THR A 98 -5.88 -9.56 -2.67
C THR A 98 -5.80 -10.28 -1.33
N ILE A 99 -5.37 -11.55 -1.38
CA ILE A 99 -4.98 -12.33 -0.21
C ILE A 99 -3.47 -12.53 -0.22
N ILE A 100 -2.81 -12.10 0.85
CA ILE A 100 -1.39 -12.31 1.07
C ILE A 100 -1.21 -13.43 2.08
N PHE A 101 -0.41 -14.44 1.78
CA PHE A 101 -0.04 -15.50 2.71
C PHE A 101 1.44 -15.38 3.08
N VAL A 102 1.71 -15.13 4.36
CA VAL A 102 3.08 -14.97 4.88
C VAL A 102 3.60 -16.30 5.40
N MET A 103 4.72 -16.74 4.83
CA MET A 103 5.45 -17.95 5.24
C MET A 103 6.82 -17.59 5.78
N ASP A 104 7.23 -18.27 6.84
CA ASP A 104 8.58 -18.12 7.39
C ASP A 104 9.54 -19.03 6.64
N MET A 105 10.48 -18.46 5.91
CA MET A 105 11.47 -19.21 5.14
C MET A 105 12.46 -19.96 6.02
N GLN A 106 12.63 -19.55 7.28
CA GLN A 106 13.56 -20.18 8.22
C GLN A 106 12.95 -21.40 8.92
N GLN A 107 11.69 -21.72 8.65
CA GLN A 107 10.94 -22.75 9.38
C GLN A 107 10.82 -24.06 8.58
N ASP A 108 11.96 -24.76 8.46
CA ASP A 108 12.13 -25.99 7.67
C ASP A 108 11.07 -27.08 7.95
N ASP A 109 10.74 -27.33 9.23
CA ASP A 109 9.94 -28.50 9.59
C ASP A 109 8.42 -28.37 9.31
N SER A 110 7.94 -27.19 8.91
CA SER A 110 6.48 -26.92 8.86
C SER A 110 5.98 -26.15 7.65
N TYR A 111 6.85 -25.81 6.69
CA TYR A 111 6.40 -25.09 5.51
C TYR A 111 5.44 -25.94 4.65
N HIS A 112 5.58 -27.28 4.65
CA HIS A 112 4.64 -28.17 3.95
C HIS A 112 3.20 -28.01 4.47
N ASP A 113 3.00 -28.05 5.80
CA ASP A 113 1.67 -27.84 6.41
C ASP A 113 1.14 -26.43 6.11
N ALA A 114 2.03 -25.43 6.10
CA ALA A 114 1.67 -24.06 5.77
C ALA A 114 1.21 -23.94 4.30
N ILE A 115 1.89 -24.61 3.36
CA ILE A 115 1.53 -24.66 1.94
C ILE A 115 0.20 -25.39 1.76
N SER A 116 0.00 -26.55 2.38
CA SER A 116 -1.28 -27.27 2.28
C SER A 116 -2.44 -26.44 2.82
N LYS A 117 -2.23 -25.73 3.94
CA LYS A 117 -3.23 -24.79 4.48
C LYS A 117 -3.49 -23.62 3.53
N PHE A 118 -2.43 -23.05 2.94
CA PHE A 118 -2.55 -21.96 1.96
C PHE A 118 -3.34 -22.41 0.73
N VAL A 119 -3.00 -23.55 0.14
CA VAL A 119 -3.67 -24.13 -1.03
C VAL A 119 -5.16 -24.34 -0.74
N GLY A 120 -5.51 -24.90 0.42
CA GLY A 120 -6.91 -25.06 0.82
C GLY A 120 -7.66 -23.74 0.93
N ILE A 121 -7.05 -22.70 1.52
CA ILE A 121 -7.64 -21.36 1.60
C ILE A 121 -7.79 -20.73 0.21
N MET A 122 -6.75 -20.85 -0.62
CA MET A 122 -6.70 -20.30 -1.97
C MET A 122 -7.79 -20.90 -2.86
N LEU A 123 -7.95 -22.22 -2.85
CA LEU A 123 -9.00 -22.93 -3.59
C LEU A 123 -10.39 -22.50 -3.12
N ARG A 124 -10.64 -22.46 -1.81
CA ARG A 124 -11.92 -21.99 -1.26
C ARG A 124 -12.23 -20.56 -1.70
N ALA A 125 -11.26 -19.66 -1.60
CA ALA A 125 -11.43 -18.26 -1.99
C ALA A 125 -11.65 -18.11 -3.50
N HIS A 126 -10.91 -18.85 -4.35
CA HIS A 126 -11.05 -18.80 -5.81
C HIS A 126 -12.42 -19.30 -6.28
N LEU A 127 -12.90 -20.40 -5.72
CA LEU A 127 -14.22 -20.96 -6.04
C LEU A 127 -15.36 -20.00 -5.68
N MET A 128 -15.20 -19.20 -4.62
CA MET A 128 -16.20 -18.21 -4.19
C MET A 128 -16.06 -16.87 -4.93
N ALA A 129 -14.84 -16.45 -5.24
CA ALA A 129 -14.52 -15.16 -5.85
C ALA A 129 -13.25 -15.27 -6.74
N PRO A 130 -13.40 -15.62 -8.02
CA PRO A 130 -12.26 -15.86 -8.93
C PRO A 130 -11.41 -14.63 -9.25
N LYS A 131 -11.88 -13.42 -8.89
CA LYS A 131 -11.15 -12.16 -9.14
C LYS A 131 -10.06 -11.86 -8.10
N ILE A 132 -10.06 -12.59 -6.98
CA ILE A 132 -9.09 -12.38 -5.89
C ILE A 132 -7.69 -12.73 -6.38
N LYS A 133 -6.74 -11.83 -6.13
CA LYS A 133 -5.31 -12.08 -6.40
C LYS A 133 -4.66 -12.77 -5.21
N PHE A 134 -3.77 -13.72 -5.48
CA PHE A 134 -3.05 -14.48 -4.45
C PHE A 134 -1.57 -14.14 -4.48
N VAL A 135 -1.03 -13.77 -3.32
CA VAL A 135 0.39 -13.42 -3.16
C VAL A 135 0.96 -14.18 -1.96
N VAL A 136 2.15 -14.73 -2.11
CA VAL A 136 2.89 -15.43 -1.06
C VAL A 136 4.13 -14.61 -0.74
N PHE A 137 4.22 -14.16 0.52
CA PHE A 137 5.45 -13.57 1.05
C PHE A 137 6.26 -14.68 1.71
N ILE A 138 7.36 -15.06 1.05
CA ILE A 138 8.39 -15.94 1.59
C ILE A 138 9.30 -15.06 2.45
N HIS A 139 8.98 -14.98 3.73
CA HIS A 139 9.47 -13.97 4.67
C HIS A 139 10.69 -14.43 5.48
N LYS A 140 11.40 -13.47 6.08
CA LYS A 140 12.62 -13.66 6.87
C LYS A 140 13.82 -14.20 6.07
N ALA A 141 13.94 -13.75 4.83
CA ALA A 141 15.00 -14.21 3.92
C ALA A 141 16.40 -13.64 4.26
N GLU A 142 16.53 -12.70 5.19
CA GLU A 142 17.74 -11.88 5.39
C GLU A 142 18.99 -12.62 5.93
N VAL A 143 18.84 -13.72 6.66
CA VAL A 143 19.98 -14.44 7.29
C VAL A 143 20.47 -15.60 6.42
N LEU A 144 19.84 -15.84 5.27
CA LEU A 144 20.03 -17.04 4.46
C LEU A 144 20.99 -16.79 3.29
N SER A 145 21.77 -17.81 2.91
CA SER A 145 22.63 -17.71 1.72
C SER A 145 21.78 -17.58 0.44
N GLU A 146 22.38 -17.04 -0.63
CA GLU A 146 21.68 -16.92 -1.92
C GLU A 146 21.28 -18.28 -2.49
N GLU A 147 22.13 -19.30 -2.35
CA GLU A 147 21.84 -20.66 -2.81
C GLU A 147 20.67 -21.27 -2.05
N TYR A 148 20.67 -21.16 -0.71
CA TYR A 148 19.59 -21.68 0.12
C TYR A 148 18.27 -20.95 -0.15
N ARG A 149 18.33 -19.62 -0.42
CA ARG A 149 17.16 -18.84 -0.81
C ARG A 149 16.57 -19.33 -2.13
N ALA A 150 17.40 -19.52 -3.15
CA ALA A 150 16.97 -19.98 -4.46
C ALA A 150 16.37 -21.39 -4.43
N GLU A 151 16.98 -22.31 -3.66
CA GLU A 151 16.49 -23.68 -3.48
C GLU A 151 15.11 -23.71 -2.81
N ASN A 152 14.97 -23.07 -1.65
CA ASN A 152 13.71 -23.02 -0.92
C ASN A 152 12.61 -22.27 -1.69
N TYR A 153 12.97 -21.19 -2.41
CA TYR A 153 12.02 -20.49 -3.28
C TYR A 153 11.44 -21.44 -4.34
N GLY A 154 12.31 -22.19 -5.04
CA GLY A 154 11.88 -23.18 -6.04
C GLY A 154 11.09 -24.34 -5.44
N GLU A 155 11.49 -24.82 -4.26
CA GLU A 155 10.78 -25.89 -3.54
C GLU A 155 9.39 -25.48 -3.08
N ILE A 156 9.23 -24.28 -2.52
CA ILE A 156 7.94 -23.74 -2.10
C ILE A 156 6.99 -23.61 -3.30
N GLN A 157 7.48 -23.10 -4.42
CA GLN A 157 6.70 -22.98 -5.66
C GLN A 157 6.26 -24.34 -6.17
N ARG A 158 7.20 -25.29 -6.33
CA ARG A 158 6.89 -26.65 -6.79
C ARG A 158 5.89 -27.34 -5.87
N THR A 159 6.12 -27.30 -4.56
CA THR A 159 5.24 -27.91 -3.57
C THR A 159 3.84 -27.30 -3.61
N THR A 160 3.72 -26.00 -3.86
CA THR A 160 2.41 -25.34 -4.01
C THR A 160 1.65 -25.87 -5.23
N VAL A 161 2.34 -26.04 -6.36
CA VAL A 161 1.75 -26.64 -7.58
C VAL A 161 1.38 -28.10 -7.33
N ASP A 162 2.27 -28.91 -6.76
CA ASP A 162 2.00 -30.31 -6.44
C ASP A 162 0.77 -30.43 -5.52
N ASN A 163 0.64 -29.56 -4.51
CA ASN A 163 -0.52 -29.55 -3.62
C ASN A 163 -1.82 -29.17 -4.33
N LEU A 164 -1.77 -28.35 -5.38
CA LEU A 164 -2.94 -28.04 -6.21
C LEU A 164 -3.36 -29.23 -7.07
N ASP A 165 -2.39 -29.96 -7.62
CA ASP A 165 -2.64 -31.11 -8.49
C ASP A 165 -3.22 -32.31 -7.73
N TYR A 166 -2.77 -32.52 -6.49
CA TYR A 166 -3.20 -33.63 -5.63
C TYR A 166 -4.30 -33.25 -4.62
N PHE A 167 -4.87 -32.05 -4.72
CA PHE A 167 -5.91 -31.61 -3.80
C PHE A 167 -7.20 -32.46 -3.96
N ASP A 168 -7.90 -32.73 -2.86
CA ASP A 168 -9.22 -33.40 -2.87
C ASP A 168 -10.33 -32.40 -3.24
N TYR A 169 -10.42 -32.01 -4.51
CA TYR A 169 -11.44 -31.08 -5.02
C TYR A 169 -12.89 -31.47 -4.68
N PRO A 170 -13.29 -32.76 -4.75
CA PRO A 170 -14.63 -33.19 -4.34
C PRO A 170 -15.05 -32.74 -2.93
N SER A 171 -14.09 -32.60 -2.00
CA SER A 171 -14.37 -32.09 -0.64
C SER A 171 -14.95 -30.67 -0.65
N LEU A 172 -14.68 -29.87 -1.68
CA LEU A 172 -15.13 -28.49 -1.85
C LEU A 172 -16.41 -28.35 -2.68
N GLN A 173 -17.04 -29.44 -3.10
CA GLN A 173 -18.23 -29.42 -3.98
C GLN A 173 -19.38 -28.56 -3.43
N HIS A 174 -19.47 -28.45 -2.10
CA HIS A 174 -20.46 -27.63 -1.40
C HIS A 174 -20.31 -26.12 -1.65
N LEU A 175 -19.11 -25.65 -2.02
CA LEU A 175 -18.82 -24.23 -2.29
C LEU A 175 -19.11 -23.83 -3.73
N ALA A 176 -19.03 -24.78 -4.66
CA ALA A 176 -19.17 -24.53 -6.10
C ALA A 176 -20.20 -25.49 -6.72
N THR A 177 -21.48 -25.35 -6.35
CA THR A 177 -22.56 -26.21 -6.86
C THR A 177 -22.80 -26.11 -8.37
N HIS A 178 -22.20 -25.12 -9.02
CA HIS A 178 -22.29 -24.87 -10.46
C HIS A 178 -21.19 -25.58 -11.26
N LEU A 179 -20.17 -26.13 -10.58
CA LEU A 179 -19.07 -26.89 -11.17
C LEU A 179 -19.16 -28.34 -10.72
N ASP A 180 -18.79 -29.27 -11.60
CA ASP A 180 -18.59 -30.67 -11.21
C ASP A 180 -17.13 -30.85 -10.78
N LEU A 181 -16.87 -30.82 -9.46
CA LEU A 181 -15.54 -31.01 -8.89
C LEU A 181 -15.14 -32.49 -8.80
N SER A 182 -15.97 -33.40 -9.31
CA SER A 182 -15.60 -34.80 -9.51
C SER A 182 -14.97 -35.04 -10.88
N ASP A 183 -15.14 -34.12 -11.84
CA ASP A 183 -14.55 -34.19 -13.17
C ASP A 183 -13.07 -33.75 -13.13
N PRO A 184 -12.11 -34.63 -13.45
CA PRO A 184 -10.69 -34.29 -13.47
C PRO A 184 -10.34 -33.13 -14.40
N HIS A 185 -11.06 -32.94 -15.51
CA HIS A 185 -10.80 -31.85 -16.44
C HIS A 185 -11.16 -30.48 -15.87
N VAL A 186 -12.24 -30.42 -15.08
CA VAL A 186 -12.65 -29.19 -14.38
C VAL A 186 -11.62 -28.85 -13.29
N CYS A 187 -11.21 -29.84 -12.50
CA CYS A 187 -10.21 -29.68 -11.45
C CYS A 187 -8.86 -29.24 -12.01
N GLN A 188 -8.40 -29.87 -13.10
CA GLN A 188 -7.19 -29.45 -13.80
C GLN A 188 -7.32 -28.02 -14.33
N GLY A 189 -8.47 -27.65 -14.90
CA GLY A 189 -8.71 -26.28 -15.35
C GLY A 189 -8.64 -25.23 -14.23
N ILE A 190 -9.09 -25.58 -13.01
CA ILE A 190 -8.96 -24.70 -11.83
C ILE A 190 -7.50 -24.60 -11.39
N GLY A 191 -6.79 -25.72 -11.32
CA GLY A 191 -5.36 -25.75 -11.02
C GLY A 191 -4.55 -24.92 -12.02
N ASP A 192 -4.81 -25.11 -13.31
CA ASP A 192 -4.21 -24.37 -14.42
C ASP A 192 -4.53 -22.88 -14.32
N GLN A 193 -5.75 -22.49 -13.93
CA GLN A 193 -6.09 -21.09 -13.72
C GLN A 193 -5.32 -20.49 -12.55
N LEU A 194 -5.18 -21.20 -11.42
CA LEU A 194 -4.44 -20.69 -10.26
C LEU A 194 -2.93 -20.62 -10.51
N THR A 195 -2.39 -21.54 -11.32
CA THR A 195 -0.98 -21.51 -11.73
C THR A 195 -0.73 -20.48 -12.85
N THR A 196 -1.62 -20.37 -13.83
CA THR A 196 -1.53 -19.44 -14.98
C THR A 196 -1.88 -18.01 -14.61
N ALA A 197 -2.85 -17.79 -13.71
CA ALA A 197 -3.11 -16.49 -13.08
C ALA A 197 -2.00 -16.07 -12.10
N GLN A 198 -0.96 -16.91 -11.97
CA GLN A 198 0.27 -16.73 -11.21
C GLN A 198 0.00 -16.26 -9.79
N VAL A 199 -0.21 -17.22 -8.89
CA VAL A 199 0.15 -17.00 -7.48
C VAL A 199 1.53 -16.36 -7.46
N ARG A 200 1.61 -15.12 -6.98
CA ARG A 200 2.87 -14.37 -7.01
C ARG A 200 3.67 -14.70 -5.76
N PHE A 201 4.93 -15.07 -5.93
CA PHE A 201 5.83 -15.34 -4.82
C PHE A 201 6.84 -14.19 -4.73
N ASP A 202 6.92 -13.55 -3.56
CA ASP A 202 7.91 -12.52 -3.28
C ASP A 202 8.75 -12.94 -2.07
N MET A 203 10.08 -12.98 -2.23
CA MET A 203 10.99 -13.09 -1.08
C MET A 203 11.04 -11.75 -0.37
N THR A 204 10.85 -11.75 0.95
CA THR A 204 10.72 -10.52 1.73
C THR A 204 11.52 -10.55 3.03
N SER A 205 12.01 -9.38 3.42
CA SER A 205 12.57 -9.10 4.74
C SER A 205 12.11 -7.75 5.27
N VAL A 206 11.85 -7.66 6.57
CA VAL A 206 11.62 -6.36 7.23
C VAL A 206 12.89 -5.48 7.28
N HIS A 207 14.06 -6.05 7.00
CA HIS A 207 15.35 -5.38 7.15
C HIS A 207 15.82 -4.64 5.89
N ASP A 208 15.24 -4.92 4.73
CA ASP A 208 15.65 -4.36 3.44
C ASP A 208 14.46 -3.81 2.64
N ALA A 209 14.71 -3.44 1.37
CA ALA A 209 13.70 -2.87 0.48
C ALA A 209 12.72 -3.91 -0.08
N SER A 210 13.00 -5.22 0.04
CA SER A 210 12.22 -6.29 -0.60
C SER A 210 10.77 -6.34 -0.13
N LEU A 211 10.53 -6.10 1.17
CA LEU A 211 9.17 -6.05 1.70
C LEU A 211 8.36 -4.88 1.11
N ARG A 212 8.98 -3.70 0.95
CA ARG A 212 8.31 -2.56 0.31
C ARG A 212 8.08 -2.81 -1.17
N ASP A 213 9.02 -3.43 -1.87
CA ASP A 213 8.84 -3.82 -3.27
C ASP A 213 7.69 -4.82 -3.44
N ALA A 214 7.60 -5.83 -2.58
CA ALA A 214 6.51 -6.79 -2.60
C ALA A 214 5.15 -6.12 -2.37
N TRP A 215 5.05 -5.22 -1.38
CA TRP A 215 3.84 -4.40 -1.16
C TRP A 215 3.54 -3.46 -2.33
N SER A 216 4.56 -2.87 -2.96
CA SER A 216 4.40 -2.03 -4.16
C SER A 216 3.70 -2.81 -5.26
N LYS A 217 4.18 -4.02 -5.54
CA LYS A 217 3.56 -4.92 -6.51
C LYS A 217 2.14 -5.35 -6.09
N VAL A 218 1.85 -5.49 -4.79
CA VAL A 218 0.47 -5.78 -4.32
C VAL A 218 -0.45 -4.62 -4.67
N ILE A 219 -0.08 -3.39 -4.31
CA ILE A 219 -0.89 -2.19 -4.51
C ILE A 219 -1.06 -1.90 -6.01
N GLN A 220 0.02 -2.01 -6.78
CA GLN A 220 -0.02 -1.93 -8.25
C GLN A 220 -0.98 -2.97 -8.83
N GLY A 221 -0.94 -4.20 -8.32
CA GLY A 221 -1.88 -5.24 -8.72
C GLY A 221 -3.33 -4.93 -8.36
N ILE A 222 -3.61 -4.06 -7.40
CA ILE A 222 -4.99 -3.70 -7.02
C ILE A 222 -5.53 -2.53 -7.85
N MET A 223 -4.64 -1.72 -8.41
CA MET A 223 -4.98 -0.46 -9.05
C MET A 223 -5.33 -0.64 -10.53
N ASP A 224 -6.62 -0.59 -10.86
CA ASP A 224 -7.08 -0.72 -12.26
C ASP A 224 -6.60 0.44 -13.15
N ILE A 225 -6.41 1.64 -12.59
CA ILE A 225 -5.91 2.85 -13.29
C ILE A 225 -4.39 2.84 -13.54
N LEU A 226 -3.66 1.82 -13.05
CA LEU A 226 -2.20 1.77 -13.14
C LEU A 226 -1.67 1.94 -14.57
N PRO A 227 -2.25 1.32 -15.62
CA PRO A 227 -1.76 1.49 -17.00
C PRO A 227 -1.78 2.95 -17.47
N ASP A 228 -2.81 3.71 -17.11
CA ASP A 228 -2.94 5.12 -17.47
C ASP A 228 -1.92 5.99 -16.71
N VAL A 229 -1.72 5.69 -15.42
CA VAL A 229 -0.69 6.34 -14.59
C VAL A 229 0.72 6.07 -15.15
N GLU A 230 1.03 4.81 -15.47
CA GLU A 230 2.32 4.41 -16.05
C GLU A 230 2.56 5.05 -17.42
N SER A 231 1.52 5.13 -18.27
CA SER A 231 1.61 5.81 -19.57
C SER A 231 1.92 7.29 -19.41
N LEU A 232 1.23 7.98 -18.50
CA LEU A 232 1.46 9.39 -18.23
C LEU A 232 2.86 9.65 -17.66
N MET A 233 3.33 8.80 -16.74
CA MET A 233 4.69 8.84 -16.20
C MET A 233 5.75 8.59 -17.28
N MET A 234 5.50 7.66 -18.20
CA MET A 234 6.39 7.36 -19.33
C MET A 234 6.55 8.58 -20.25
N HIS A 235 5.43 9.24 -20.59
CA HIS A 235 5.44 10.47 -21.39
C HIS A 235 6.17 11.62 -20.68
N PHE A 236 5.97 11.79 -19.38
CA PHE A 236 6.72 12.77 -18.59
C PHE A 236 8.23 12.48 -18.58
N THR A 237 8.61 11.22 -18.35
CA THR A 237 10.02 10.79 -18.31
C THR A 237 10.71 11.07 -19.64
N GLU A 238 10.06 10.75 -20.76
CA GLU A 238 10.60 10.93 -22.10
C GLU A 238 10.70 12.41 -22.51
N SER A 239 9.62 13.17 -22.33
CA SER A 239 9.59 14.60 -22.67
C SER A 239 10.57 15.43 -21.83
N SER A 240 10.85 14.98 -20.61
CA SER A 240 11.77 15.64 -19.68
C SER A 240 13.22 15.16 -19.81
N GLY A 241 13.50 14.15 -20.63
CA GLY A 241 14.84 13.58 -20.81
C GLY A 241 15.40 12.94 -19.55
N MET A 242 14.55 12.30 -18.76
CA MET A 242 14.92 11.58 -17.54
C MET A 242 15.26 10.13 -17.86
N ASP A 243 16.07 9.50 -17.01
CA ASP A 243 16.43 8.08 -17.14
C ASP A 243 15.30 7.21 -16.58
N ASN A 244 14.79 7.54 -15.38
CA ASN A 244 13.69 6.85 -14.71
C ASN A 244 12.85 7.80 -13.85
N SER A 245 11.58 7.46 -13.66
CA SER A 245 10.70 8.11 -12.68
C SER A 245 9.89 7.08 -11.89
N PHE A 246 9.67 7.39 -10.61
CA PHE A 246 8.99 6.54 -9.62
C PHE A 246 8.03 7.39 -8.80
N LEU A 247 6.79 6.96 -8.70
CA LEU A 247 5.76 7.57 -7.88
C LEU A 247 5.66 6.76 -6.60
N PHE A 248 6.01 7.38 -5.48
CA PHE A 248 6.01 6.80 -4.15
C PHE A 248 4.84 7.29 -3.33
N ASP A 249 4.31 6.42 -2.48
CA ASP A 249 3.61 6.84 -1.29
C ASP A 249 4.63 7.29 -0.22
N ILE A 250 4.49 8.53 0.24
CA ILE A 250 5.42 9.19 1.17
C ILE A 250 5.45 8.47 2.52
N ASN A 251 4.32 7.94 2.99
CA ASN A 251 4.22 7.42 4.34
C ASN A 251 4.71 5.97 4.43
N SER A 252 4.36 5.13 3.48
CA SER A 252 4.78 3.73 3.47
C SER A 252 6.11 3.52 2.76
N GLY A 253 6.46 4.42 1.83
CA GLY A 253 7.62 4.26 0.95
C GLY A 253 7.41 3.18 -0.12
N VAL A 254 6.18 2.73 -0.35
CA VAL A 254 5.85 1.82 -1.45
C VAL A 254 5.75 2.60 -2.75
N ILE A 255 6.07 1.94 -3.85
CA ILE A 255 5.99 2.49 -5.19
C ILE A 255 4.61 2.19 -5.74
N VAL A 256 3.92 3.25 -6.09
CA VAL A 256 2.56 3.25 -6.59
C VAL A 256 2.56 3.10 -8.12
N GLY A 257 3.52 3.71 -8.81
CA GLY A 257 3.74 3.59 -10.25
C GLY A 257 5.18 3.91 -10.63
N ALA A 258 5.65 3.41 -11.78
CA ALA A 258 7.00 3.64 -12.26
C ALA A 258 7.09 3.57 -13.79
N ASP A 259 8.12 4.21 -14.36
CA ASP A 259 8.49 3.92 -15.75
C ASP A 259 9.24 2.58 -15.84
N ASN A 260 8.63 1.60 -16.51
CA ASN A 260 9.13 0.23 -16.63
C ASN A 260 10.30 0.07 -17.63
N ARG A 261 10.73 1.10 -18.36
CA ARG A 261 11.75 0.98 -19.43
C ARG A 261 13.16 0.60 -18.96
N GLN A 262 13.55 0.96 -17.74
CA GLN A 262 14.90 0.71 -17.20
C GLN A 262 14.90 0.33 -15.70
N ARG A 263 13.81 -0.24 -15.19
CA ARG A 263 13.74 -0.65 -13.78
C ARG A 263 14.69 -1.83 -13.52
N ASN A 264 15.65 -1.62 -12.63
CA ASN A 264 16.49 -2.68 -12.09
C ASN A 264 16.53 -2.58 -10.55
N ASP A 265 16.87 -3.68 -9.89
CA ASP A 265 16.82 -3.77 -8.43
C ASP A 265 17.77 -2.78 -7.74
N ALA A 266 18.93 -2.52 -8.33
CA ALA A 266 19.89 -1.55 -7.79
C ALA A 266 19.36 -0.11 -7.81
N THR A 267 18.66 0.28 -8.88
CA THR A 267 18.04 1.60 -9.01
C THR A 267 16.90 1.74 -8.02
N LEU A 268 16.09 0.69 -7.88
CA LEU A 268 14.98 0.61 -6.94
C LEU A 268 15.44 0.79 -5.49
N GLU A 269 16.49 0.07 -5.11
CA GLU A 269 17.10 0.17 -3.78
C GLU A 269 17.62 1.59 -3.53
N GLN A 270 18.33 2.16 -4.50
CA GLN A 270 18.88 3.52 -4.40
C GLN A 270 17.78 4.58 -4.20
N VAL A 271 16.69 4.55 -4.99
CA VAL A 271 15.61 5.55 -4.85
C VAL A 271 14.83 5.38 -3.55
N THR A 272 14.61 4.13 -3.11
CA THR A 272 13.89 3.81 -1.87
C THR A 272 14.69 4.25 -0.64
N GLU A 273 16.00 3.99 -0.64
CA GLU A 273 16.89 4.43 0.43
C GLU A 273 16.99 5.96 0.46
N TYR A 274 17.11 6.61 -0.70
CA TYR A 274 17.13 8.06 -0.80
C TYR A 274 15.88 8.71 -0.21
N LEU A 275 14.69 8.27 -0.63
CA LEU A 275 13.42 8.76 -0.09
C LEU A 275 13.37 8.58 1.43
N SER A 276 13.73 7.38 1.92
CA SER A 276 13.71 7.07 3.35
C SER A 276 14.62 8.00 4.17
N ARG A 277 15.86 8.22 3.71
CA ARG A 277 16.82 9.13 4.37
C ARG A 277 16.35 10.58 4.31
N PHE A 278 15.83 11.01 3.18
CA PHE A 278 15.31 12.37 3.03
C PHE A 278 14.12 12.63 3.95
N LEU A 279 13.17 11.70 4.05
CA LEU A 279 12.01 11.84 4.94
C LEU A 279 12.42 11.86 6.42
N GLN A 280 13.40 11.06 6.83
CA GLN A 280 13.97 11.14 8.18
C GLN A 280 14.59 12.52 8.43
N PHE A 281 15.38 13.03 7.47
CA PHE A 281 15.98 14.36 7.58
C PHE A 281 14.91 15.45 7.65
N ARG A 282 13.86 15.37 6.83
CA ARG A 282 12.73 16.31 6.83
C ARG A 282 12.11 16.45 8.22
N GLU A 283 11.80 15.35 8.90
CA GLU A 283 11.17 15.40 10.23
C GLU A 283 12.03 16.12 11.28
N LEU A 284 13.36 16.09 11.15
CA LEU A 284 14.26 16.82 12.04
C LEU A 284 14.16 18.34 11.87
N TYR A 285 13.91 18.81 10.65
CA TYR A 285 14.00 20.24 10.29
C TYR A 285 12.66 20.90 9.99
N LYS A 286 11.57 20.12 9.84
CA LYS A 286 10.23 20.62 9.49
C LYS A 286 9.75 21.73 10.44
N ASN A 287 10.08 21.61 11.72
CA ASN A 287 9.60 22.52 12.77
C ASN A 287 10.47 23.76 12.96
N LEU A 288 11.59 23.92 12.22
CA LEU A 288 12.47 25.09 12.38
C LEU A 288 11.86 26.41 11.89
N LYS A 289 10.78 26.35 11.09
CA LYS A 289 10.13 27.54 10.51
C LYS A 289 8.80 27.93 11.15
N MET A 290 8.28 27.18 12.11
CA MET A 290 7.17 27.67 12.94
C MET A 290 7.75 28.57 14.02
N GLN A 291 8.17 29.78 13.65
CA GLN A 291 7.97 30.87 14.59
C GLN A 291 6.45 30.95 14.79
N PRO A 292 5.94 31.00 16.04
CA PRO A 292 4.56 31.41 16.22
C PRO A 292 4.48 32.77 15.52
N GLU A 293 3.65 32.89 14.50
CA GLU A 293 3.13 34.19 14.17
C GLU A 293 2.43 34.64 15.45
N GLU A 294 3.10 35.51 16.21
CA GLU A 294 2.45 36.29 17.22
C GLU A 294 1.31 36.97 16.48
N HIS A 295 0.08 36.50 16.71
CA HIS A 295 -1.10 37.27 16.40
C HIS A 295 -0.92 38.61 17.12
N GLU A 296 -0.39 39.61 16.41
CA GLU A 296 -0.50 40.99 16.80
C GLU A 296 -2.00 41.25 16.93
N SER A 297 -2.44 41.24 18.18
CA SER A 297 -3.73 41.74 18.61
C SER A 297 -3.72 43.27 18.46
N ASN A 298 -3.62 43.75 17.23
CA ASN A 298 -4.01 45.11 16.90
C ASN A 298 -5.52 45.13 16.79
N GLY A 299 -6.15 45.51 17.90
CA GLY A 299 -7.58 45.70 18.00
C GLY A 299 -8.07 46.70 16.96
N VAL A 300 -8.75 46.19 15.94
CA VAL A 300 -9.80 46.90 15.23
C VAL A 300 -10.95 45.91 15.11
N THR A 301 -11.96 46.09 15.97
CA THR A 301 -13.26 45.46 15.84
C THR A 301 -13.88 45.92 14.53
N THR A 302 -13.78 45.10 13.49
CA THR A 302 -14.65 45.20 12.32
C THR A 302 -15.64 44.06 12.48
N GLU A 303 -16.87 44.40 12.83
CA GLU A 303 -18.00 43.47 12.79
C GLU A 303 -18.13 43.00 11.33
N VAL A 304 -17.77 41.74 11.09
CA VAL A 304 -18.11 41.03 9.86
C VAL A 304 -19.26 40.12 10.24
N ASP A 305 -20.45 40.43 9.75
CA ASP A 305 -21.60 39.53 9.78
C ASP A 305 -21.18 38.21 9.11
N ASN A 306 -21.02 37.16 9.91
CA ASN A 306 -20.96 35.80 9.41
C ASN A 306 -22.40 35.35 9.16
N ASP A 307 -22.89 35.61 7.95
CA ASP A 307 -23.93 34.76 7.37
C ASP A 307 -23.29 33.37 7.17
N GLU A 308 -23.52 32.47 8.12
CA GLU A 308 -23.30 31.04 7.95
C GLU A 308 -24.29 30.55 6.89
N GLU A 309 -23.89 30.62 5.62
CA GLU A 309 -24.55 29.85 4.57
C GLU A 309 -24.24 28.37 4.86
N ASP A 310 -25.29 27.64 5.28
CA ASP A 310 -25.30 26.19 5.37
C ASP A 310 -24.95 25.61 3.98
N GLU A 311 -23.66 25.35 3.72
CA GLU A 311 -23.24 24.57 2.55
C GLU A 311 -23.85 23.17 2.69
N GLU A 312 -24.85 22.88 1.86
CA GLU A 312 -25.39 21.52 1.73
C GLU A 312 -24.24 20.56 1.43
N PRO A 313 -24.18 19.38 2.08
CA PRO A 313 -23.13 18.41 1.79
C PRO A 313 -23.20 18.03 0.32
N SER A 314 -22.19 18.40 -0.46
CA SER A 314 -22.07 17.96 -1.84
C SER A 314 -21.87 16.45 -1.86
N ASP A 315 -22.68 15.74 -2.65
CA ASP A 315 -22.54 14.30 -2.88
C ASP A 315 -21.32 13.95 -3.78
N GLU A 316 -20.46 14.94 -4.09
CA GLU A 316 -19.26 14.73 -4.90
C GLU A 316 -18.14 14.12 -4.03
N PRO A 317 -17.40 13.12 -4.55
CA PRO A 317 -16.28 12.55 -3.82
C PRO A 317 -15.22 13.62 -3.56
N SER A 318 -14.97 13.95 -2.29
CA SER A 318 -13.89 14.85 -1.89
C SER A 318 -12.55 14.25 -2.29
N GLY A 319 -11.82 14.91 -3.19
CA GLY A 319 -10.50 14.47 -3.59
C GLY A 319 -9.41 15.06 -2.70
N TRP A 320 -8.20 14.52 -2.82
CA TRP A 320 -7.02 15.04 -2.14
C TRP A 320 -6.65 16.48 -2.51
N TRP A 321 -7.22 17.01 -3.61
CA TRP A 321 -7.06 18.39 -4.06
C TRP A 321 -7.96 19.38 -3.29
N ASP A 322 -9.00 18.91 -2.61
CA ASP A 322 -9.90 19.76 -1.81
C ASP A 322 -9.26 20.10 -0.44
N GLU A 323 -8.30 19.30 0.00
CA GLU A 323 -7.50 19.52 1.22
C GLU A 323 -6.19 20.31 0.96
N GLU A 324 -5.97 20.77 -0.28
CA GLU A 324 -4.77 21.53 -0.64
C GLU A 324 -4.79 22.94 -0.05
N ASP A 325 -3.81 23.24 0.81
CA ASP A 325 -3.53 24.60 1.26
C ASP A 325 -2.64 25.30 0.20
N PRO A 326 -3.16 26.29 -0.56
CA PRO A 326 -2.41 26.94 -1.63
C PRO A 326 -1.17 27.70 -1.11
N SER A 327 -1.14 28.00 0.19
CA SER A 327 -0.04 28.73 0.82
C SER A 327 1.13 27.85 1.22
N LYS A 328 0.94 26.52 1.29
CA LYS A 328 2.00 25.58 1.69
C LYS A 328 2.88 25.21 0.50
N PRO A 329 4.20 25.50 0.54
CA PRO A 329 5.09 25.11 -0.53
C PRO A 329 5.21 23.59 -0.57
N TRP A 330 5.05 23.05 -1.77
CA TRP A 330 5.26 21.64 -2.03
C TRP A 330 6.73 21.28 -1.82
N MET A 331 6.98 20.14 -1.18
CA MET A 331 8.33 19.68 -0.90
C MET A 331 9.07 19.38 -2.22
N PHE A 332 10.30 19.88 -2.33
CA PHE A 332 11.18 19.63 -3.46
C PHE A 332 12.63 19.46 -2.98
N GLN A 333 13.36 18.52 -3.59
CA GLN A 333 14.77 18.29 -3.33
C GLN A 333 15.48 17.81 -4.60
N SER A 334 16.70 18.27 -4.82
CA SER A 334 17.61 17.72 -5.83
C SER A 334 18.97 17.41 -5.20
N THR A 335 19.49 16.20 -5.41
CA THR A 335 20.79 15.77 -4.90
C THR A 335 21.62 15.19 -6.04
N ARG A 336 22.89 15.61 -6.16
CA ARG A 336 23.83 15.05 -7.13
C ARG A 336 24.55 13.85 -6.49
N LEU A 337 24.35 12.65 -7.03
CA LEU A 337 24.92 11.41 -6.49
C LEU A 337 26.31 11.10 -7.07
N LEU A 338 26.47 11.29 -8.37
CA LEU A 338 27.69 11.04 -9.14
C LEU A 338 27.97 12.23 -10.06
N PRO A 339 29.16 12.33 -10.71
CA PRO A 339 29.46 13.44 -11.62
C PRO A 339 28.38 13.65 -12.68
N LYS A 340 27.68 12.59 -13.10
CA LYS A 340 26.70 12.62 -14.19
C LYS A 340 25.26 12.37 -13.79
N THR A 341 24.96 12.02 -12.53
CA THR A 341 23.60 11.63 -12.12
C THR A 341 23.09 12.53 -11.00
N THR A 342 21.87 13.03 -11.19
CA THR A 342 21.10 13.77 -10.20
C THR A 342 19.85 12.98 -9.87
N ILE A 343 19.55 12.86 -8.58
CA ILE A 343 18.26 12.39 -8.10
C ILE A 343 17.43 13.60 -7.67
N THR A 344 16.17 13.59 -8.08
CA THR A 344 15.22 14.67 -7.83
C THR A 344 13.98 14.09 -7.17
N LEU A 345 13.40 14.85 -6.25
CA LEU A 345 12.19 14.52 -5.55
C LEU A 345 11.28 15.73 -5.60
N TRP A 346 10.06 15.51 -6.07
CA TRP A 346 8.95 16.44 -5.95
C TRP A 346 7.85 15.78 -5.16
N GLN A 347 7.29 16.48 -4.18
CA GLN A 347 5.97 16.13 -3.71
C GLN A 347 5.00 16.18 -4.89
N PHE A 348 4.09 15.21 -4.93
CA PHE A 348 3.16 15.01 -6.03
C PHE A 348 1.70 15.14 -5.58
N THR A 349 1.39 14.72 -4.36
CA THR A 349 0.16 15.02 -3.62
C THR A 349 0.52 15.12 -2.13
N PRO A 350 -0.43 15.35 -1.18
CA PRO A 350 -0.15 15.21 0.24
C PRO A 350 0.44 13.84 0.63
N HIS A 351 0.06 12.79 -0.09
CA HIS A 351 0.46 11.40 0.18
C HIS A 351 1.52 10.87 -0.78
N LEU A 352 1.69 11.48 -1.96
CA LEU A 352 2.55 10.94 -3.03
C LEU A 352 3.76 11.84 -3.30
N ALA A 353 4.89 11.23 -3.65
CA ALA A 353 6.09 11.91 -4.10
C ALA A 353 6.64 11.26 -5.38
N LEU A 354 6.99 12.10 -6.35
CA LEU A 354 7.68 11.68 -7.56
C LEU A 354 9.19 11.78 -7.33
N VAL A 355 9.89 10.66 -7.49
CA VAL A 355 11.35 10.59 -7.46
C VAL A 355 11.83 10.26 -8.87
N ALA A 356 12.74 11.06 -9.42
CA ALA A 356 13.30 10.82 -10.74
C ALA A 356 14.83 10.85 -10.74
N LEU A 357 15.40 9.99 -11.58
CA LEU A 357 16.82 9.95 -11.90
C LEU A 357 17.03 10.52 -13.28
N LEU A 358 18.00 11.41 -13.40
CA LEU A 358 18.35 12.04 -14.65
C LEU A 358 19.81 12.46 -14.69
N GLN A 359 20.31 12.69 -15.90
CA GLN A 359 21.64 13.22 -16.09
C GLN A 359 21.75 14.65 -15.53
N THR A 360 22.86 14.92 -14.83
CA THR A 360 23.11 16.23 -14.20
C THR A 360 23.10 17.38 -15.21
N ASP A 361 23.60 17.15 -16.43
CA ASP A 361 23.62 18.16 -17.49
C ASP A 361 22.20 18.48 -17.99
N VAL A 362 21.32 17.47 -18.07
CA VAL A 362 19.90 17.65 -18.41
C VAL A 362 19.20 18.45 -17.31
N TRP A 363 19.44 18.11 -16.04
CA TRP A 363 18.91 18.85 -14.91
C TRP A 363 19.31 20.33 -14.95
N GLN A 364 20.60 20.62 -15.16
CA GLN A 364 21.12 21.99 -15.20
C GLN A 364 20.55 22.79 -16.39
N ALA A 365 20.45 22.18 -17.57
CA ALA A 365 20.04 22.87 -18.79
C ALA A 365 18.51 23.02 -18.93
N ARG A 366 17.72 22.07 -18.40
CA ARG A 366 16.28 21.95 -18.69
C ARG A 366 15.39 22.02 -17.46
N ARG A 367 15.90 22.42 -16.29
CA ARG A 367 15.11 22.49 -15.04
C ARG A 367 13.73 23.15 -15.20
N GLY A 368 13.67 24.32 -15.82
CA GLY A 368 12.40 25.03 -15.99
C GLY A 368 11.38 24.28 -16.87
N MET A 369 11.86 23.57 -17.91
CA MET A 369 11.01 22.72 -18.75
C MET A 369 10.54 21.48 -18.01
N ILE A 370 11.39 20.88 -17.17
CA ILE A 370 11.04 19.74 -16.31
C ILE A 370 9.94 20.14 -15.33
N GLU A 371 10.13 21.27 -14.63
CA GLU A 371 9.14 21.79 -13.68
C GLU A 371 7.83 22.18 -14.38
N TYR A 372 7.88 22.71 -15.61
CA TYR A 372 6.69 22.93 -16.44
C TYR A 372 5.98 21.61 -16.77
N ASN A 373 6.68 20.60 -17.28
CA ASN A 373 6.10 19.28 -17.60
C ASN A 373 5.49 18.61 -16.37
N LEU A 374 6.08 18.81 -15.19
CA LEU A 374 5.56 18.28 -13.93
C LEU A 374 4.15 18.81 -13.61
N THR A 375 3.85 20.05 -13.99
CA THR A 375 2.50 20.60 -13.79
C THR A 375 1.45 19.87 -14.61
N PHE A 376 1.76 19.47 -15.86
CA PHE A 376 0.87 18.66 -16.69
C PHE A 376 0.72 17.25 -16.16
N LEU A 377 1.82 16.65 -15.67
CA LEU A 377 1.75 15.33 -15.03
C LEU A 377 0.78 15.37 -13.83
N ARG A 378 0.88 16.40 -12.98
CA ARG A 378 -0.06 16.60 -11.85
C ARG A 378 -1.50 16.76 -12.30
N GLN A 379 -1.75 17.59 -13.30
CA GLN A 379 -3.11 17.80 -13.83
C GLN A 379 -3.69 16.53 -14.45
N GLY A 380 -2.91 15.80 -15.24
CA GLY A 380 -3.33 14.53 -15.84
C GLY A 380 -3.64 13.47 -14.80
N MET A 381 -2.79 13.34 -13.77
CA MET A 381 -3.03 12.40 -12.69
C MET A 381 -4.25 12.77 -11.82
N ARG A 382 -4.50 14.07 -11.63
CA ARG A 382 -5.74 14.53 -10.99
C ARG A 382 -6.97 14.12 -11.80
N GLY A 383 -6.93 14.26 -13.13
CA GLY A 383 -8.00 13.81 -14.02
C GLY A 383 -8.29 12.32 -13.88
N ILE A 384 -7.25 11.47 -13.93
CA ILE A 384 -7.40 10.02 -13.76
C ILE A 384 -8.02 9.66 -12.41
N LEU A 385 -7.61 10.33 -11.33
CA LEU A 385 -8.12 10.07 -9.98
C LEU A 385 -9.55 10.59 -9.76
N MET A 386 -10.02 11.58 -10.55
CA MET A 386 -11.41 12.06 -10.52
C MET A 386 -12.38 11.11 -11.24
N GLU A 387 -11.89 10.24 -12.12
CA GLU A 387 -12.71 9.26 -12.86
C GLU A 387 -12.92 7.95 -12.07
N MET A 388 -12.28 7.81 -10.90
CA MET A 388 -12.46 6.70 -9.95
C MET A 388 -13.64 6.96 -9.01
#